data_AF-A0A5R9BUY0-F1
#
_entry.id   AF-A0A5R9BUY0-F1
#
_cell.length_a   1.000
_cell.length_b   1.000
_cell.length_c   1.000
_cell.angle_alpha   90.00
_cell.angle_beta   90.00
_cell.angle_gamma   90.00
#
_symmetry.space_group_name_H-M   'P 1'
#
loop_
_entity.id
_entity.type
_entity.pdbx_description
1 polymer ?
#
loop_
_entity_poly.entity_id
_entity_poly.type
_entity_poly.pdbx_seq_one_letter_code
_entity_poly.pdbx_strand_id
1 'polypeptide(L)' 'MALYEAREKAGLTQSALAERAHTTQSTIARIERGDNVSFEKLSQIANALGKKVKISIV' A
#
# COMPACT_ATOMS: atom_id res chain seq x y z
N MET A 1 -1.86 8.74 2.42
CA MET A 1 -3.34 8.74 2.59
C MET A 1 -4.08 7.81 1.62
N ALA A 2 -3.89 7.88 0.30
CA ALA A 2 -4.61 7.01 -0.64
C ALA A 2 -4.49 5.50 -0.35
N LEU A 3 -3.29 5.03 0.01
CA LEU A 3 -3.09 3.63 0.40
C LEU A 3 -3.81 3.28 1.72
N TYR A 4 -3.71 4.17 2.71
CA TYR A 4 -4.38 4.03 4.01
C TYR A 4 -5.90 3.89 3.83
N GLU A 5 -6.52 4.77 3.05
CA GLU A 5 -7.96 4.71 2.79
C GLU A 5 -8.37 3.44 2.03
N ALA A 6 -7.56 3.00 1.06
CA ALA A 6 -7.81 1.76 0.34
C ALA A 6 -7.74 0.54 1.27
N ARG A 7 -6.79 0.53 2.21
CA ARG A 7 -6.67 -0.50 3.24
C ARG A 7 -7.86 -0.51 4.20
N GLU A 8 -8.26 0.66 4.71
CA GLU A 8 -9.43 0.81 5.60
C GLU A 8 -10.73 0.36 4.92
N LYS A 9 -10.96 0.75 3.66
CA LYS A 9 -12.13 0.30 2.87
C LYS A 9 -12.15 -1.21 2.63
N ALA A 10 -10.98 -1.85 2.65
CA ALA A 10 -10.85 -3.30 2.56
C ALA A 10 -11.01 -4.01 3.93
N GLY A 11 -11.18 -3.26 5.03
CA GLY A 11 -11.33 -3.82 6.38
C GLY A 11 -10.07 -4.50 6.90
N LEU A 12 -8.89 -4.12 6.41
CA LEU A 12 -7.62 -4.76 6.75
C LEU A 12 -6.84 -3.97 7.77
N THR A 13 -6.17 -4.64 8.72
CA THR A 13 -5.10 -4.03 9.51
C THR A 13 -3.83 -3.87 8.66
N GLN A 14 -2.86 -3.07 9.11
CA GLN A 14 -1.57 -2.95 8.41
C GLN A 14 -0.84 -4.30 8.32
N SER A 15 -0.89 -5.13 9.37
CA SER A 15 -0.31 -6.47 9.35
C SER A 15 -1.01 -7.40 8.36
N ALA A 16 -2.34 -7.37 8.31
CA ALA A 16 -3.10 -8.18 7.35
C ALA A 16 -2.82 -7.79 5.89
N LEU A 17 -2.66 -6.49 5.61
CA LEU A 17 -2.21 -6.04 4.28
C LEU A 17 -0.77 -6.47 4.00
N ALA A 18 0.12 -6.39 5.01
CA ALA A 18 1.50 -6.79 4.86
C ALA A 18 1.64 -8.27 4.49
N GLU A 19 0.87 -9.15 5.14
CA GLU A 19 0.81 -10.58 4.81
C GLU A 19 0.34 -10.81 3.37
N ARG A 20 -0.77 -10.17 2.95
CA ARG A 20 -1.28 -10.27 1.58
C ARG A 20 -0.30 -9.74 0.53
N ALA A 21 0.44 -8.69 0.87
CA ALA A 21 1.41 -8.06 -0.01
C ALA A 21 2.81 -8.68 0.08
N HIS A 22 3.01 -9.74 0.87
CA HIS A 22 4.32 -10.35 1.12
C HIS A 22 5.39 -9.33 1.53
N THR A 23 5.06 -8.51 2.52
CA THR A 23 5.95 -7.48 3.09
C THR A 23 5.79 -7.39 4.61
N THR A 24 6.43 -6.42 5.24
CA THR A 24 6.34 -6.21 6.69
C THR A 24 5.30 -5.16 7.04
N GLN A 25 4.70 -5.27 8.23
CA GLN A 25 3.80 -4.22 8.76
C GLN A 25 4.51 -2.86 8.81
N SER A 26 5.79 -2.84 9.16
CA SER A 26 6.61 -1.61 9.16
C SER A 26 6.71 -0.97 7.77
N THR A 27 6.83 -1.77 6.71
CA THR A 27 6.84 -1.28 5.33
C THR A 27 5.51 -0.61 4.97
N ILE A 28 4.37 -1.23 5.32
CA ILE A 28 3.05 -0.62 5.12
C ILE A 28 2.95 0.72 5.87
N ALA A 29 3.33 0.74 7.15
CA ALA A 29 3.27 1.94 7.98
C ALA A 29 4.11 3.10 7.41
N ARG A 30 5.33 2.82 6.93
CA ARG A 30 6.18 3.82 6.27
C ARG A 30 5.50 4.43 5.04
N ILE A 31 4.93 3.59 4.19
CA ILE A 31 4.27 4.04 2.95
C ILE A 31 3.01 4.85 3.27
N GLU A 32 2.23 4.44 4.27
CA GLU A 32 1.03 5.19 4.67
C GLU A 32 1.36 6.57 5.24
N ARG A 33 2.51 6.73 5.90
CA ARG A 33 3.05 8.01 6.37
C ARG A 33 3.66 8.89 5.27
N GLY A 34 3.90 8.33 4.07
CA GLY A 34 4.45 9.07 2.94
C GLY A 34 5.98 8.96 2.78
N ASP A 35 6.62 7.97 3.42
CA ASP A 35 8.04 7.72 3.21
C ASP A 35 8.32 7.28 1.76
N ASN A 36 9.51 7.60 1.24
CA ASN A 36 9.91 7.19 -0.10
C ASN A 36 9.93 5.66 -0.25
N VAL A 37 9.35 5.20 -1.36
CA VAL A 37 9.18 3.79 -1.69
C VAL A 37 9.30 3.62 -3.20
N SER A 38 9.87 2.49 -3.66
CA SER A 38 9.92 2.20 -5.09
C SER A 38 8.52 2.03 -5.68
N PHE A 39 8.35 2.45 -6.92
CA PHE A 39 7.09 2.26 -7.64
C PHE A 39 6.66 0.79 -7.69
N GLU A 40 7.61 -0.13 -7.83
CA GLU A 40 7.39 -1.57 -7.80
C GLU A 40 6.75 -2.01 -6.49
N LYS A 41 7.27 -1.55 -5.34
CA LYS A 41 6.74 -1.91 -4.02
C LYS A 41 5.35 -1.32 -3.81
N LEU A 42 5.13 -0.08 -4.24
CA LEU A 42 3.81 0.54 -4.21
C LEU A 42 2.79 -0.25 -5.05
N SER A 43 3.21 -0.71 -6.24
CA SER A 43 2.39 -1.51 -7.15
C SER A 43 2.08 -2.89 -6.60
N GLN A 44 3.05 -3.57 -5.98
CA GLN A 44 2.87 -4.85 -5.29
C GLN A 44 1.78 -4.74 -4.22
N ILE A 45 1.83 -3.70 -3.38
CA ILE A 45 0.85 -3.48 -2.31
C ILE A 45 -0.52 -3.09 -2.88
N ALA A 46 -0.56 -2.24 -3.91
CA ALA A 46 -1.81 -1.90 -4.57
C ALA A 46 -2.49 -3.14 -5.18
N ASN A 47 -1.72 -4.04 -5.80
CA ASN A 47 -2.23 -5.30 -6.35
C ASN A 47 -2.79 -6.22 -5.25
N ALA A 48 -2.16 -6.27 -4.06
CA ALA A 48 -2.69 -7.01 -2.91
C ALA A 48 -4.06 -6.49 -2.40
N LEU A 49 -4.41 -5.25 -2.75
CA LEU A 49 -5.72 -4.64 -2.53
C LEU A 49 -6.67 -4.74 -3.74
N GLY A 50 -6.25 -5.42 -4.82
CA GLY A 50 -6.99 -5.45 -6.09
C GLY A 50 -7.09 -4.08 -6.77
N LYS A 51 -6.11 -3.19 -6.54
CA LYS A 51 -6.03 -1.84 -7.10
C LYS A 51 -4.84 -1.71 -8.05
N LYS A 52 -4.81 -0.62 -8.82
CA LYS A 52 -3.71 -0.27 -9.73
C LYS A 52 -3.17 1.10 -9.35
N VAL A 53 -1.85 1.27 -9.47
CA VAL A 53 -1.21 2.59 -9.31
C VAL A 53 -1.35 3.37 -10.60
N LYS A 54 -1.73 4.65 -10.51
CA LYS A 54 -1.76 5.60 -11.64
C LYS A 54 -0.81 6.74 -11.32
N ILE A 55 0.11 7.03 -12.24
CA ILE A 55 0.96 8.22 -12.21
C ILE A 55 0.42 9.22 -13.24
N SER A 56 0.40 10.50 -12.90
CA SER A 56 0.07 11.57 -13.83
C SER A 56 0.97 12.76 -13.52
N ILE A 57 1.55 13.34 -14.57
CA ILE A 57 2.34 14.57 -14.50
C ILE A 57 1.43 15.67 -15.04
N VAL A 58 1.29 16.75 -14.29
CA VAL A 58 0.48 17.92 -14.62
C VAL A 58 1.37 19.14 -14.80
#